data_AF-A0A0A9H399-F1
#
_entry.id   AF-A0A0A9H399-F1
#
_cell.length_a   1.000
_cell.length_b   1.000
_cell.length_c   1.000
_cell.angle_alpha   90.00
_cell.angle_beta   90.00
_cell.angle_gamma   90.00
#
_symmetry.space_group_name_H-M   'P 1'
#
loop_
_entity.id
_entity.type
_entity.pdbx_description
1 polymer ?
#
loop_
_entity_poly.entity_id
_entity_poly.type
_entity_poly.pdbx_seq_one_letter_code
_entity_poly.pdbx_strand_id
1 'polypeptide(L)'
;MDPQFESFRAQLDESSTLRDRIRAVVAEVESASRVATAALLLVHQPVPLADVLGKAKTQVEVIKGLYAQLAEILKECPGQYYRFHPDWRSET
;
A
#
# COMPACT_ATOMS: atom_id res chain seq x y z
N MET A 1 18.11 27.76 -18.58
CA MET A 1 18.31 27.18 -17.24
C MET A 1 19.57 26.34 -17.34
N ASP A 2 20.42 26.24 -16.31
CA ASP A 2 21.62 25.40 -16.46
C ASP A 2 21.19 23.93 -16.60
N PRO A 3 21.85 23.15 -17.48
CA PRO A 3 21.45 21.76 -17.79
C PRO A 3 21.42 20.86 -16.55
N GLN A 4 22.18 21.21 -15.51
CA GLN A 4 22.16 20.54 -14.21
C GLN A 4 20.81 20.66 -13.50
N PHE A 5 20.16 21.84 -13.53
CA PHE A 5 18.85 22.04 -12.91
C PHE A 5 17.75 21.34 -13.69
N GLU A 6 17.84 21.31 -15.02
CA GLU A 6 16.88 20.59 -15.86
C GLU A 6 16.94 19.08 -15.60
N SER A 7 18.14 18.51 -15.53
CA SER A 7 18.34 17.10 -15.16
C SER A 7 17.84 16.80 -13.75
N PHE A 8 18.10 17.67 -12.78
CA PHE A 8 17.64 17.46 -11.41
C PHE A 8 16.11 17.53 -11.30
N ARG A 9 15.48 18.46 -12.03
CA ARG A 9 14.01 18.56 -12.09
C ARG A 9 13.39 17.29 -12.65
N ALA A 10 13.94 16.76 -13.75
CA ALA A 10 13.44 15.50 -14.33
C ALA A 10 13.49 14.32 -13.32
N GLN A 11 14.57 14.21 -12.54
CA GLN A 11 14.68 13.19 -11.49
C GLN A 11 13.66 13.37 -10.35
N LEU A 12 13.34 14.62 -9.99
CA LEU A 12 12.31 14.91 -8.99
C LEU A 12 10.91 14.56 -9.51
N ASP A 13 10.61 14.88 -10.76
CA ASP A 13 9.31 14.59 -11.39
C ASP A 13 9.07 13.07 -11.49
N GLU A 14 10.10 12.31 -11.86
CA GLU A 14 10.07 10.84 -11.85
C GLU A 14 9.84 10.30 -10.43
N SER A 15 10.59 10.83 -9.44
CA SER A 15 10.41 10.44 -8.04
C SER A 15 9.03 10.80 -7.50
N SER A 16 8.40 11.89 -7.97
CA SER A 16 7.04 12.27 -7.57
C SER A 16 6.02 11.30 -8.14
N THR A 17 6.12 11.02 -9.45
CA THR A 17 5.24 10.08 -10.14
C THR A 17 5.26 8.70 -9.49
N LEU A 18 6.45 8.24 -9.07
CA LEU A 18 6.60 6.98 -8.35
C LEU A 18 5.89 7.01 -6.98
N ARG A 19 6.03 8.09 -6.21
CA ARG A 19 5.32 8.23 -4.93
C ARG A 19 3.81 8.24 -5.11
N ASP A 20 3.30 8.87 -6.16
CA ASP A 20 1.85 8.91 -6.40
C ASP A 20 1.29 7.52 -6.70
N ARG A 21 2.02 6.70 -7.47
CA ARG A 21 1.68 5.29 -7.70
C ARG A 21 1.74 4.46 -6.42
N ILE A 22 2.75 4.65 -5.59
CA ILE A 22 2.88 3.99 -4.27
C ILE A 22 1.66 4.36 -3.40
N ARG A 23 1.35 5.65 -3.26
CA ARG A 23 0.22 6.13 -2.45
C ARG A 23 -1.11 5.60 -2.93
N ALA A 24 -1.31 5.46 -4.24
CA ALA A 24 -2.51 4.84 -4.79
C ALA A 24 -2.70 3.40 -4.29
N VAL A 25 -1.63 2.59 -4.30
CA VAL A 25 -1.69 1.22 -3.76
C VAL A 25 -1.88 1.23 -2.24
N VAL A 26 -1.20 2.11 -1.51
CA VAL A 26 -1.33 2.23 -0.05
C VAL A 26 -2.74 2.62 0.38
N ALA A 27 -3.40 3.52 -0.35
CA ALA A 27 -4.79 3.89 -0.07
C ALA A 27 -5.75 2.69 -0.19
N GLU A 28 -5.51 1.80 -1.16
CA GLU A 28 -6.26 0.55 -1.30
C GLU A 28 -5.95 -0.44 -0.17
N VAL A 29 -4.69 -0.53 0.27
CA VAL A 29 -4.30 -1.35 1.43
C VAL A 29 -5.03 -0.88 2.67
N GLU A 30 -5.00 0.42 2.95
CA GLU A 30 -5.67 1.03 4.10
C GLU A 30 -7.20 0.79 4.04
N SER A 31 -7.79 0.89 2.85
CA SER A 31 -9.21 0.57 2.61
C SER A 31 -9.54 -0.89 2.94
N ALA A 32 -8.80 -1.84 2.40
CA ALA A 32 -8.99 -3.27 2.67
C ALA A 32 -8.75 -3.62 4.15
N SER A 33 -7.74 -3.01 4.78
CA SER A 33 -7.45 -3.14 6.21
C SER A 33 -8.60 -2.64 7.09
N ARG A 34 -9.24 -1.50 6.72
CA ARG A 34 -10.44 -1.01 7.41
C ARG A 34 -11.62 -1.98 7.29
N VAL A 35 -11.84 -2.56 6.10
CA VAL A 35 -12.90 -3.55 5.89
C VAL A 35 -12.63 -4.82 6.70
N ALA A 36 -11.38 -5.31 6.71
CA ALA A 36 -10.98 -6.45 7.53
C ALA A 36 -11.22 -6.19 9.03
N THR A 37 -10.81 -5.01 9.50
CA THR A 37 -11.01 -4.58 10.90
C THR A 37 -12.49 -4.50 11.24
N ALA A 38 -13.31 -3.88 10.38
CA ALA A 38 -14.75 -3.79 10.57
C ALA A 38 -15.41 -5.18 10.62
N ALA A 39 -14.97 -6.12 9.79
CA ALA A 39 -15.42 -7.51 9.87
C ALA A 39 -15.06 -8.14 11.21
N LEU A 40 -13.82 -7.97 11.69
CA LEU A 40 -13.36 -8.52 12.97
C LEU A 40 -14.11 -7.95 14.18
N LEU A 41 -14.54 -6.68 14.13
CA LEU A 41 -15.35 -6.07 15.21
C LEU A 41 -16.69 -6.79 15.44
N LEU A 42 -17.18 -7.57 14.46
CA LEU A 42 -18.38 -8.39 14.63
C LEU A 42 -18.21 -9.53 15.64
N VAL A 43 -16.99 -9.81 16.11
CA VAL A 43 -16.75 -10.75 17.22
C VAL A 43 -17.48 -10.35 18.51
N HIS A 44 -17.83 -9.07 18.65
CA HIS A 44 -18.61 -8.54 19.78
C HIS A 44 -20.13 -8.72 19.63
N GLN A 45 -20.59 -9.28 18.51
CA GLN A 45 -22.00 -9.53 18.21
C GLN A 45 -22.31 -11.04 18.26
N PRO A 46 -23.58 -11.46 18.40
CA PRO A 46 -23.96 -12.87 18.41
C PRO A 46 -23.96 -13.45 16.97
N VAL A 47 -22.80 -13.41 16.31
CA VAL A 47 -22.57 -13.91 14.95
C VAL A 47 -21.58 -15.09 15.02
N PRO A 48 -21.72 -16.13 14.19
CA PRO A 48 -20.76 -17.23 14.17
C PRO A 48 -19.34 -16.75 13.87
N LEU A 49 -18.39 -17.18 14.68
CA LEU A 49 -16.98 -16.81 14.53
C LEU A 49 -16.41 -17.20 13.15
N ALA A 50 -16.86 -18.32 12.59
CA ALA A 50 -16.44 -18.76 11.26
C ALA A 50 -16.77 -17.74 10.17
N ASP A 51 -17.94 -17.09 10.25
CA ASP A 51 -18.38 -16.09 9.28
C ASP A 51 -17.57 -14.79 9.41
N VAL A 52 -17.25 -14.40 10.65
CA VAL A 52 -16.39 -13.25 10.96
C VAL A 52 -14.99 -13.45 10.37
N LEU A 53 -14.37 -14.60 10.66
CA LEU A 53 -13.03 -14.93 10.19
C LEU A 53 -12.99 -15.11 8.66
N GLY A 54 -14.04 -15.68 8.06
CA GLY A 54 -14.13 -15.83 6.61
C GLY A 54 -14.08 -14.48 5.89
N LYS A 55 -14.84 -13.49 6.37
CA LYS A 55 -14.84 -12.12 5.81
C LYS A 55 -13.48 -11.44 5.94
N ALA A 56 -12.86 -11.51 7.12
CA ALA A 56 -11.53 -10.94 7.34
C ALA A 56 -10.47 -11.62 6.47
N LYS A 57 -10.51 -12.95 6.33
CA LYS A 57 -9.57 -13.72 5.51
C LYS A 57 -9.64 -13.33 4.02
N THR A 58 -10.83 -13.08 3.48
CA THR A 58 -10.96 -12.59 2.10
C THR A 58 -10.22 -11.27 1.89
N GLN A 59 -10.29 -10.35 2.87
CA GLN A 59 -9.56 -9.07 2.79
C GLN A 59 -8.05 -9.26 2.93
N VAL A 60 -7.58 -10.23 3.72
CA VAL A 60 -6.15 -10.56 3.80
C VAL A 60 -5.57 -10.97 2.44
N GLU A 61 -6.30 -11.76 1.64
CA GLU A 61 -5.86 -12.12 0.29
C GLU A 61 -5.82 -10.90 -0.65
N VAL A 62 -6.74 -9.95 -0.51
CA VAL A 62 -6.70 -8.67 -1.24
C VAL A 62 -5.45 -7.86 -0.84
N ILE A 63 -5.20 -7.69 0.46
CA ILE A 63 -4.03 -6.98 0.99
C ILE A 63 -2.73 -7.60 0.48
N LYS A 64 -2.65 -8.94 0.46
CA LYS A 64 -1.50 -9.66 -0.09
C LYS A 64 -1.28 -9.35 -1.58
N GLY A 65 -2.34 -9.28 -2.37
CA GLY A 65 -2.28 -8.88 -3.77
C GLY A 65 -1.78 -7.44 -3.96
N LEU A 66 -2.24 -6.52 -3.11
CA LEU A 66 -1.82 -5.12 -3.13
C LEU A 66 -0.34 -4.96 -2.76
N TYR A 67 0.15 -5.69 -1.76
CA TYR A 67 1.58 -5.70 -1.44
C TYR A 67 2.44 -6.32 -2.55
N ALA A 68 1.92 -7.31 -3.29
CA ALA A 68 2.59 -7.82 -4.49
C ALA A 68 2.67 -6.73 -5.58
N GLN A 69 1.60 -5.97 -5.80
CA GLN A 69 1.60 -4.83 -6.71
C GLN A 69 2.59 -3.73 -6.26
N LEU A 70 2.65 -3.41 -4.97
CA LEU A 70 3.64 -2.47 -4.42
C LEU A 70 5.06 -2.98 -4.68
N ALA A 71 5.32 -4.28 -4.52
CA ALA A 71 6.61 -4.88 -4.82
C ALA A 71 6.99 -4.73 -6.30
N GLU A 72 6.05 -4.89 -7.23
CA GLU A 72 6.32 -4.65 -8.66
C GLU A 72 6.72 -3.19 -8.93
N ILE A 73 6.06 -2.22 -8.28
CA ILE A 73 6.44 -0.79 -8.38
C ILE A 73 7.87 -0.58 -7.87
N LEU A 74 8.25 -1.21 -6.76
CA LEU A 74 9.58 -1.05 -6.17
C LEU A 74 10.70 -1.72 -6.98
N LYS A 75 10.39 -2.69 -7.85
CA LYS A 75 11.39 -3.27 -8.76
C LYS A 75 11.91 -2.25 -9.79
N GLU A 76 11.15 -1.20 -10.08
CA GLU A 76 11.57 -0.11 -10.96
C GLU A 76 12.68 0.76 -10.31
N CYS A 77 12.80 0.74 -8.98
CA CYS A 77 13.78 1.53 -8.22
C CYS A 77 14.62 0.65 -7.26
N PRO A 78 15.47 -0.24 -7.79
CA PRO A 78 16.23 -1.18 -6.98
C PRO A 78 17.10 -0.46 -5.93
N GLY A 79 17.13 -0.99 -4.71
CA GLY A 79 17.88 -0.42 -3.59
C GLY A 79 17.21 0.77 -2.88
N GLN A 80 16.04 1.23 -3.34
CA GLN A 80 15.36 2.39 -2.77
C GLN A 80 14.21 2.04 -1.81
N TYR A 81 14.12 0.79 -1.32
CA TYR A 81 13.07 0.36 -0.40
C TYR A 81 12.87 1.34 0.77
N TYR A 82 13.93 1.65 1.51
CA TYR A 82 13.86 2.53 2.69
C TYR A 82 13.61 4.01 2.34
N ARG A 83 13.84 4.43 1.09
CA ARG A 83 13.53 5.80 0.64
C ARG A 83 12.02 6.03 0.61
N PHE A 84 11.26 5.02 0.19
CA PHE A 84 9.80 5.10 0.06
C PHE A 84 9.05 4.40 1.18
N HIS A 85 9.72 3.59 2.01
CA HIS A 85 9.13 2.92 3.17
C HIS A 85 8.24 3.81 4.08
N PRO A 86 8.55 5.09 4.33
CA PRO A 86 7.66 5.96 5.10
C PRO A 86 6.25 6.10 4.51
N ASP A 87 6.07 5.90 3.20
CA ASP A 87 4.77 6.03 2.52
C ASP A 87 3.80 4.89 2.86
N TRP A 88 4.25 3.74 3.40
CA TRP A 88 3.38 2.62 3.81
C TRP A 88 3.65 2.06 5.20
N ARG A 89 4.55 2.69 5.97
CA ARG A 89 4.95 2.23 7.31
C ARG A 89 3.77 2.11 8.28
N SER A 90 2.71 2.93 8.13
CA SER A 90 1.51 2.84 8.98
C SER A 90 0.71 1.56 8.76
N GLU A 91 0.87 0.93 7.60
CA GLU A 91 0.12 -0.27 7.18
C GLU A 91 0.88 -1.58 7.44
N THR A 92 2.07 -1.51 8.06
CA THR A 92 2.94 -2.65 8.39
C THR A 92 3.12 -2.79 9.90
#